data_AF-A0A366DHS9-F1
#
_entry.id   AF-A0A366DHS9-F1
#
_cell.length_a   1.000
_cell.length_b   1.000
_cell.length_c   1.000
_cell.angle_alpha   90.00
_cell.angle_beta   90.00
_cell.angle_gamma   90.00
#
_symmetry.space_group_name_H-M   'P 1'
#
loop_
_entity.id
_entity.type
_entity.pdbx_description
1 polymer ?
#
loop_
_entity_poly.entity_id
_entity_poly.type
_entity_poly.pdbx_seq_one_letter_code
_entity_poly.pdbx_strand_id
1 'polypeptide(L)'
;MSTPSWGSPQHPGSPGYAGGAHAGAGGQVPGASGGHAVPPAPGAHPGHVSPSAGASFAPQTPIGARYPGGPQYPGGPQYPGGGPQYPPQYPGTPQQPHYPQQPHYPAPQHPGYPAPQYPNAPYPAAPQHPSAPHPQAAPQYPGAPQQSAAPQPGSPKDELSQRYLAAVTHHMMRGQLQISQNWLGPLWGLIGVGSVIANALNPIELAVCVTALDEITPDAVNAFPRHVDAFAKTLRRQSAFIVKGGAFGVAALVAPRVHPAALQAVTNRPMSFGSVIVPAVVDLGTRQLHVASNTPFVGMATWGAVRSQARIYLPEPRAVLG
;
A
#
# COMPACT_ATOMS: atom_id res chain seq x y z
N MET A 1 -37.54 -16.74 -43.30
CA MET A 1 -36.87 -15.57 -42.68
C MET A 1 -35.67 -16.09 -41.92
N SER A 2 -34.47 -15.70 -42.37
CA SER A 2 -33.18 -16.28 -42.00
C SER A 2 -32.69 -15.77 -40.64
N THR A 3 -32.16 -16.65 -39.82
CA THR A 3 -31.49 -16.33 -38.56
C THR A 3 -30.01 -15.99 -38.82
N PRO A 4 -29.45 -14.92 -38.23
CA PRO A 4 -28.02 -14.66 -38.32
C PRO A 4 -27.24 -15.45 -37.26
N SER A 5 -26.28 -16.24 -37.76
CA SER A 5 -25.26 -16.96 -36.98
C SER A 5 -24.17 -15.98 -36.52
N TRP A 6 -23.94 -15.89 -35.21
CA TRP A 6 -22.82 -15.15 -34.64
C TRP A 6 -21.57 -16.04 -34.57
N GLY A 7 -20.53 -15.67 -35.33
CA GLY A 7 -19.25 -16.35 -35.36
C GLY A 7 -18.40 -16.06 -34.12
N SER A 8 -17.71 -17.10 -33.63
CA SER A 8 -16.76 -17.02 -32.52
C SER A 8 -15.48 -16.26 -32.91
N PRO A 9 -14.92 -15.42 -32.03
CA PRO A 9 -13.64 -14.77 -32.28
C PRO A 9 -12.47 -15.77 -32.15
N GLN A 10 -11.62 -15.78 -33.17
CA GLN A 10 -10.38 -16.56 -33.23
C GLN A 10 -9.32 -15.95 -32.31
N HIS A 11 -8.67 -16.79 -31.51
CA HIS A 11 -7.49 -16.44 -30.70
C HIS A 11 -6.24 -16.31 -31.60
N PRO A 12 -5.48 -15.19 -31.55
CA PRO A 12 -4.17 -15.13 -32.18
C PRO A 12 -3.10 -15.85 -31.35
N GLY A 13 -2.22 -16.53 -32.10
CA GLY A 13 -1.25 -17.53 -31.65
C GLY A 13 -0.24 -17.12 -30.58
N SER A 14 0.17 -18.12 -29.81
CA SER A 14 1.36 -18.08 -28.95
C SER A 14 2.62 -18.34 -29.79
N PRO A 15 3.70 -17.55 -29.67
CA PRO A 15 4.97 -17.89 -30.30
C PRO A 15 5.69 -18.97 -29.46
N GLY A 16 6.09 -20.04 -30.14
CA GLY A 16 6.82 -21.16 -29.58
C GLY A 16 8.25 -20.81 -29.18
N TYR A 17 8.69 -21.36 -28.04
CA TYR A 17 10.09 -21.38 -27.65
C TYR A 17 10.74 -22.64 -28.23
N ALA A 18 11.67 -22.43 -29.16
CA ALA A 18 12.56 -23.48 -29.67
C ALA A 18 13.70 -23.74 -28.67
N GLY A 19 14.04 -25.02 -28.53
CA GLY A 19 15.07 -25.51 -27.64
C GLY A 19 16.50 -25.19 -28.07
N GLY A 20 17.40 -25.31 -27.11
CA GLY A 20 18.85 -25.28 -27.29
C GLY A 20 19.49 -26.13 -26.21
N ALA A 21 19.63 -27.42 -26.49
CA ALA A 21 20.46 -28.33 -25.73
C ALA A 21 21.92 -28.11 -26.13
N HIS A 22 22.81 -27.95 -25.15
CA HIS A 22 24.25 -28.18 -25.35
C HIS A 22 24.76 -29.09 -24.25
N ALA A 23 25.00 -30.35 -24.65
CA ALA A 23 25.89 -31.27 -23.98
C ALA A 23 27.34 -30.83 -24.18
N GLY A 24 28.14 -30.94 -23.13
CA GLY A 24 29.59 -30.75 -23.16
C GLY A 24 30.22 -31.61 -22.08
N ALA A 25 30.75 -32.75 -22.50
CA ALA A 25 31.37 -33.78 -21.70
C ALA A 25 32.80 -33.41 -21.26
N GLY A 26 33.29 -34.14 -20.25
CA GLY A 26 34.69 -34.59 -20.21
C GLY A 26 35.57 -33.96 -19.13
N GLY A 27 35.91 -34.75 -18.11
CA GLY A 27 36.91 -34.38 -17.11
C GLY A 27 37.02 -35.43 -15.99
N GLN A 28 37.52 -36.61 -16.35
CA GLN A 28 37.76 -37.74 -15.47
C GLN A 28 39.27 -37.84 -15.21
N VAL A 29 39.70 -37.86 -13.94
CA VAL A 29 40.98 -38.44 -13.48
C VAL A 29 40.93 -38.68 -11.95
N PRO A 30 41.72 -39.63 -11.39
CA PRO A 30 41.26 -40.53 -10.33
C PRO A 30 42.10 -40.51 -9.04
N GLY A 31 41.52 -41.12 -7.99
CA GLY A 31 42.19 -42.10 -7.10
C GLY A 31 43.02 -41.59 -5.90
N ALA A 32 42.64 -42.05 -4.70
CA ALA A 32 43.48 -42.53 -3.58
C ALA A 32 42.65 -42.49 -2.27
N SER A 33 42.04 -43.60 -1.85
CA SER A 33 42.58 -44.62 -0.91
C SER A 33 42.75 -44.16 0.54
N GLY A 34 41.83 -44.63 1.40
CA GLY A 34 42.13 -45.39 2.62
C GLY A 34 42.81 -44.69 3.79
N GLY A 35 42.08 -44.53 4.90
CA GLY A 35 42.65 -44.19 6.20
C GLY A 35 41.63 -44.33 7.34
N HIS A 36 41.42 -45.56 7.81
CA HIS A 36 40.86 -45.83 9.14
C HIS A 36 41.90 -45.46 10.21
N ALA A 37 41.52 -44.68 11.23
CA ALA A 37 42.01 -44.86 12.61
C ALA A 37 41.34 -43.91 13.63
N VAL A 38 40.66 -44.54 14.60
CA VAL A 38 40.69 -44.29 16.06
C VAL A 38 40.05 -43.00 16.64
N PRO A 39 39.07 -43.14 17.55
CA PRO A 39 38.59 -42.07 18.41
C PRO A 39 39.47 -41.92 19.67
N PRO A 40 39.75 -40.71 20.17
CA PRO A 40 40.34 -40.54 21.50
C PRO A 40 39.28 -40.60 22.61
N ALA A 41 39.66 -41.29 23.69
CA ALA A 41 38.93 -41.46 24.94
C ALA A 41 38.90 -40.17 25.80
N PRO A 42 38.03 -40.10 26.84
CA PRO A 42 37.80 -38.90 27.64
C PRO A 42 38.69 -38.84 28.89
N GLY A 43 39.04 -37.62 29.33
CA GLY A 43 39.41 -37.37 30.73
C GLY A 43 40.65 -36.49 30.95
N ALA A 44 40.43 -35.22 31.31
CA ALA A 44 41.25 -34.46 32.26
C ALA A 44 40.54 -33.12 32.62
N HIS A 45 40.00 -33.04 33.83
CA HIS A 45 39.71 -31.79 34.56
C HIS A 45 40.95 -31.39 35.39
N PRO A 46 40.97 -30.26 36.12
CA PRO A 46 40.79 -28.88 35.68
C PRO A 46 42.00 -28.01 36.11
N GLY A 47 42.45 -27.10 35.24
CA GLY A 47 43.44 -26.08 35.59
C GLY A 47 42.75 -24.78 35.99
N HIS A 48 42.86 -24.42 37.27
CA HIS A 48 42.54 -23.10 37.80
C HIS A 48 43.33 -22.00 37.05
N VAL A 49 42.62 -21.01 36.50
CA VAL A 49 43.20 -19.71 36.17
C VAL A 49 42.22 -18.62 36.58
N SER A 50 42.61 -17.82 37.57
CA SER A 50 41.89 -16.64 38.03
C SER A 50 42.00 -15.47 37.03
N PRO A 51 41.08 -14.51 37.09
CA PRO A 51 40.82 -13.56 36.01
C PRO A 51 41.65 -12.27 36.16
N SER A 52 42.21 -11.79 35.05
CA SER A 52 42.81 -10.46 34.96
C SER A 52 42.12 -9.63 33.89
N ALA A 53 41.44 -8.59 34.37
CA ALA A 53 41.30 -7.26 33.78
C ALA A 53 40.70 -7.10 32.36
N GLY A 54 39.44 -6.66 32.35
CA GLY A 54 39.08 -5.35 31.79
C GLY A 54 39.27 -5.12 30.29
N ALA A 55 38.28 -5.50 29.49
CA ALA A 55 38.01 -4.85 28.21
C ALA A 55 36.51 -4.55 28.10
N SER A 56 36.13 -3.34 28.53
CA SER A 56 34.79 -2.79 28.33
C SER A 56 34.55 -2.56 26.84
N PHE A 57 33.87 -3.48 26.18
CA PHE A 57 33.29 -3.24 24.86
C PHE A 57 32.02 -2.40 25.02
N ALA A 58 32.16 -1.09 24.80
CA ALA A 58 31.02 -0.21 24.61
C ALA A 58 30.34 -0.53 23.27
N PRO A 59 28.99 -0.63 23.20
CA PRO A 59 28.29 -0.81 21.94
C PRO A 59 28.42 0.48 21.11
N GLN A 60 29.00 0.36 19.92
CA GLN A 60 29.04 1.43 18.93
C GLN A 60 27.61 1.76 18.50
N THR A 61 27.17 2.97 18.84
CA THR A 61 25.96 3.57 18.31
C THR A 61 26.14 3.85 16.81
N PRO A 62 25.15 3.55 15.96
CA PRO A 62 25.24 3.91 14.56
C PRO A 62 25.23 5.42 14.41
N ILE A 63 26.29 5.92 13.79
CA ILE A 63 26.55 7.31 13.44
C ILE A 63 25.36 7.82 12.61
N GLY A 64 24.62 8.76 13.20
CA GLY A 64 23.55 9.48 12.52
C GLY A 64 24.08 10.23 11.32
N ALA A 65 23.46 10.02 10.17
CA ALA A 65 23.68 10.82 8.97
C ALA A 65 23.35 12.29 9.29
N ARG A 66 24.40 13.09 9.54
CA ARG A 66 24.31 14.55 9.58
C ARG A 66 24.10 15.03 8.15
N TYR A 67 22.95 15.59 7.86
CA TYR A 67 22.75 16.42 6.67
C TYR A 67 23.49 17.76 6.89
N PRO A 68 24.45 18.13 6.04
CA PRO A 68 25.03 19.46 6.05
C PRO A 68 24.14 20.42 5.23
N GLY A 69 23.73 21.54 5.83
CA GLY A 69 23.32 22.74 5.10
C GLY A 69 21.82 22.90 4.83
N GLY A 70 21.06 23.32 5.84
CA GLY A 70 19.86 24.14 5.62
C GLY A 70 20.18 25.61 5.93
N PRO A 71 19.75 26.58 5.10
CA PRO A 71 19.98 27.99 5.38
C PRO A 71 19.29 28.41 6.68
N GLN A 72 20.06 28.96 7.62
CA GLN A 72 19.55 29.64 8.80
C GLN A 72 18.84 30.93 8.35
N TYR A 73 17.53 31.02 8.55
CA TYR A 73 16.80 32.28 8.45
C TYR A 73 16.87 33.00 9.81
N PRO A 74 17.48 34.19 9.90
CA PRO A 74 17.41 35.02 11.08
C PRO A 74 16.12 35.86 11.06
N GLY A 75 15.37 35.84 12.17
CA GLY A 75 14.44 36.92 12.51
C GLY A 75 12.98 36.73 12.08
N GLY A 76 12.19 36.10 12.95
CA GLY A 76 10.74 36.29 13.00
C GLY A 76 10.36 37.17 14.20
N PRO A 77 9.54 38.22 14.04
CA PRO A 77 9.15 39.10 15.14
C PRO A 77 8.36 38.37 16.24
N GLN A 78 8.72 38.63 17.49
CA GLN A 78 7.92 38.25 18.66
C GLN A 78 6.75 39.22 18.80
N TYR A 79 5.52 38.72 18.77
CA TYR A 79 4.33 39.48 19.15
C TYR A 79 3.88 39.07 20.56
N PRO A 80 3.86 39.98 21.54
CA PRO A 80 3.17 39.79 22.80
C PRO A 80 1.74 40.33 22.66
N GLY A 81 0.73 39.54 23.03
CA GLY A 81 -0.65 40.04 23.03
C GLY A 81 -1.67 38.99 23.39
N GLY A 82 -2.01 38.93 24.68
CA GLY A 82 -3.17 38.21 25.18
C GLY A 82 -4.48 38.82 24.65
N GLY A 83 -5.41 37.96 24.29
CA GLY A 83 -6.78 38.31 23.93
C GLY A 83 -7.76 37.27 24.46
N PRO A 84 -8.99 37.67 24.83
CA PRO A 84 -9.92 36.85 25.62
C PRO A 84 -10.51 35.67 24.84
N GLN A 85 -10.80 34.61 25.59
CA GLN A 85 -11.47 33.39 25.15
C GLN A 85 -12.90 33.68 24.66
N TYR A 86 -13.20 33.31 23.42
CA TYR A 86 -14.58 33.16 22.93
C TYR A 86 -14.99 31.68 22.99
N PRO A 87 -16.25 31.35 23.33
CA PRO A 87 -16.74 29.98 23.29
C PRO A 87 -16.85 29.47 21.84
N PRO A 88 -16.63 28.17 21.59
CA PRO A 88 -16.71 27.59 20.25
C PRO A 88 -18.15 27.60 19.73
N GLN A 89 -18.37 28.27 18.60
CA GLN A 89 -19.59 28.12 17.81
C GLN A 89 -19.55 26.78 17.08
N TYR A 90 -20.65 26.03 17.19
CA TYR A 90 -20.85 24.77 16.48
C TYR A 90 -20.90 24.99 14.96
N PRO A 91 -20.24 24.13 14.16
CA PRO A 91 -20.37 24.18 12.71
C PRO A 91 -21.80 23.86 12.29
N GLY A 92 -22.40 24.77 11.52
CA GLY A 92 -23.69 24.57 10.87
C GLY A 92 -23.69 23.36 9.93
N THR A 93 -24.91 22.91 9.62
CA THR A 93 -25.22 21.80 8.71
C THR A 93 -24.50 21.93 7.36
N PRO A 94 -24.11 20.80 6.72
CA PRO A 94 -23.47 20.84 5.42
C PRO A 94 -24.41 21.45 4.39
N GLN A 95 -23.99 22.56 3.79
CA GLN A 95 -24.66 23.10 2.63
C GLN A 95 -24.63 22.09 1.49
N GLN A 96 -25.78 21.89 0.86
CA GLN A 96 -25.88 21.00 -0.30
C GLN A 96 -24.95 21.50 -1.42
N PRO A 97 -24.23 20.60 -2.11
CA PRO A 97 -23.43 20.97 -3.27
C PRO A 97 -24.32 21.62 -4.33
N HIS A 98 -24.01 22.88 -4.69
CA HIS A 98 -24.56 23.49 -5.89
C HIS A 98 -24.05 22.73 -7.11
N TYR A 99 -24.95 21.99 -7.76
CA TYR A 99 -24.67 21.39 -9.05
C TYR A 99 -24.45 22.50 -10.08
N PRO A 100 -23.38 22.44 -10.89
CA PRO A 100 -23.20 23.37 -11.98
C PRO A 100 -24.40 23.29 -12.92
N GLN A 101 -25.06 24.44 -13.12
CA GLN A 101 -26.09 24.63 -14.13
C GLN A 101 -25.57 24.09 -15.47
N GLN A 102 -26.32 23.18 -16.09
CA GLN A 102 -25.92 22.66 -17.40
C GLN A 102 -25.83 23.81 -18.41
N PRO A 103 -24.74 23.91 -19.18
CA PRO A 103 -24.65 24.86 -20.27
C PRO A 103 -25.81 24.63 -21.23
N HIS A 104 -26.68 25.63 -21.37
CA HIS A 104 -27.69 25.64 -22.42
C HIS A 104 -26.97 25.73 -23.77
N TYR A 105 -26.85 24.60 -24.46
CA TYR A 105 -26.43 24.59 -25.85
C TYR A 105 -27.62 25.04 -26.72
N PRO A 106 -27.49 26.11 -27.52
CA PRO A 106 -28.52 26.45 -28.49
C PRO A 106 -28.65 25.30 -29.50
N ALA A 107 -29.89 24.88 -29.76
CA ALA A 107 -30.19 23.84 -30.74
C ALA A 107 -29.62 24.22 -32.12
N PRO A 108 -28.97 23.29 -32.84
CA PRO A 108 -28.51 23.53 -34.21
C PRO A 108 -29.70 23.92 -35.09
N GLN A 109 -29.69 25.14 -35.62
CA GLN A 109 -30.65 25.53 -36.66
C GLN A 109 -30.24 24.85 -37.96
N HIS A 110 -30.91 23.74 -38.29
CA HIS A 110 -30.77 23.09 -39.58
C HIS A 110 -31.52 23.90 -40.65
N PRO A 111 -30.85 24.32 -41.74
CA PRO A 111 -31.53 24.93 -42.88
C PRO A 111 -32.36 23.89 -43.65
N GLY A 112 -33.68 24.10 -43.69
CA GLY A 112 -34.44 24.01 -44.94
C GLY A 112 -34.81 22.65 -45.53
N TYR A 113 -35.12 21.62 -44.74
CA TYR A 113 -35.84 20.45 -45.28
C TYR A 113 -37.33 20.53 -44.94
N PRO A 114 -38.25 20.45 -45.92
CA PRO A 114 -39.68 20.40 -45.65
C PRO A 114 -40.01 19.12 -44.88
N ALA A 115 -40.70 19.27 -43.75
CA ALA A 115 -41.14 18.15 -42.92
C ALA A 115 -42.17 17.30 -43.69
N PRO A 116 -42.04 15.96 -43.74
CA PRO A 116 -43.07 15.10 -44.31
C PRO A 116 -44.36 15.22 -43.50
N GLN A 117 -45.45 15.59 -44.18
CA GLN A 117 -46.79 15.61 -43.59
C GLN A 117 -47.28 14.17 -43.43
N TYR A 118 -47.36 13.70 -42.19
CA TYR A 118 -47.98 12.42 -41.88
C TYR A 118 -49.50 12.59 -41.72
N PRO A 119 -50.32 11.69 -42.29
CA PRO A 119 -51.77 11.68 -42.07
C PRO A 119 -52.09 11.44 -40.58
N ASN A 120 -53.00 12.25 -40.04
CA ASN A 120 -53.53 12.10 -38.68
C ASN A 120 -54.22 10.73 -38.51
N ALA A 121 -53.50 9.75 -37.97
CA ALA A 121 -54.10 8.52 -37.46
C ALA A 121 -54.54 8.75 -36.01
N PRO A 122 -55.77 8.34 -35.62
CA PRO A 122 -56.22 8.42 -34.23
C PRO A 122 -55.32 7.55 -33.34
N TYR A 123 -54.76 8.15 -32.29
CA TYR A 123 -53.96 7.44 -31.29
C TYR A 123 -54.84 6.40 -30.57
N PRO A 124 -54.44 5.11 -30.53
CA PRO A 124 -55.10 4.14 -29.68
C PRO A 124 -54.86 4.47 -28.21
N ALA A 125 -55.90 4.33 -27.39
CA ALA A 125 -55.86 4.57 -25.95
C ALA A 125 -54.76 3.72 -25.29
N ALA A 126 -53.98 4.33 -24.39
CA ALA A 126 -52.93 3.66 -23.66
C ALA A 126 -53.50 2.48 -22.83
N PRO A 127 -52.90 1.29 -22.89
CA PRO A 127 -53.30 0.17 -22.02
C PRO A 127 -53.17 0.55 -20.55
N GLN A 128 -54.24 0.38 -19.78
CA GLN A 128 -54.17 0.53 -18.33
C GLN A 128 -53.36 -0.63 -17.76
N HIS A 129 -52.19 -0.33 -17.21
CA HIS A 129 -51.36 -1.32 -16.54
C HIS A 129 -51.99 -1.70 -15.19
N PRO A 130 -52.23 -2.99 -14.90
CA PRO A 130 -52.64 -3.41 -13.57
C PRO A 130 -51.52 -3.09 -12.56
N SER A 131 -51.92 -2.58 -11.40
CA SER A 131 -51.04 -2.22 -10.29
C SER A 131 -50.09 -3.37 -9.95
N ALA A 132 -48.78 -3.07 -9.91
CA ALA A 132 -47.77 -4.06 -9.55
C ALA A 132 -48.01 -4.59 -8.12
N PRO A 133 -47.99 -5.91 -7.90
CA PRO A 133 -48.11 -6.47 -6.56
C PRO A 133 -46.91 -6.02 -5.70
N HIS A 134 -47.20 -5.72 -4.42
CA HIS A 134 -46.22 -5.34 -3.42
C HIS A 134 -45.07 -6.36 -3.37
N PRO A 135 -43.80 -5.93 -3.28
CA PRO A 135 -42.67 -6.84 -3.13
C PRO A 135 -42.80 -7.59 -1.81
N GLN A 136 -43.01 -8.91 -1.90
CA GLN A 136 -42.82 -9.82 -0.78
C GLN A 136 -41.36 -9.77 -0.33
N ALA A 137 -41.15 -9.72 0.99
CA ALA A 137 -39.83 -9.74 1.60
C ALA A 137 -39.02 -10.93 1.06
N ALA A 138 -37.81 -10.66 0.58
CA ALA A 138 -36.92 -11.67 0.03
C ALA A 138 -36.60 -12.75 1.09
N PRO A 139 -36.57 -14.04 0.72
CA PRO A 139 -36.12 -15.11 1.60
C PRO A 139 -34.70 -14.82 2.08
N GLN A 140 -34.49 -14.80 3.40
CA GLN A 140 -33.14 -14.71 3.96
C GLN A 140 -32.37 -15.98 3.61
N TYR A 141 -31.40 -15.86 2.71
CA TYR A 141 -30.49 -16.96 2.40
C TYR A 141 -29.49 -17.16 3.55
N PRO A 142 -29.40 -18.37 4.14
CA PRO A 142 -28.30 -18.71 5.02
C PRO A 142 -27.03 -18.84 4.17
N GLY A 143 -26.15 -17.83 4.20
CA GLY A 143 -24.83 -17.91 3.56
C GLY A 143 -24.37 -16.68 2.77
N ALA A 144 -25.09 -15.55 2.79
CA ALA A 144 -24.53 -14.32 2.23
C ALA A 144 -23.27 -13.91 3.04
N PRO A 145 -22.12 -13.64 2.39
CA PRO A 145 -20.95 -13.16 3.10
C PRO A 145 -21.34 -11.88 3.83
N GLN A 146 -21.17 -11.89 5.16
CA GLN A 146 -21.45 -10.73 5.99
C GLN A 146 -20.66 -9.56 5.41
N GLN A 147 -21.39 -8.61 4.83
CA GLN A 147 -20.87 -7.28 4.55
C GLN A 147 -20.34 -6.76 5.89
N SER A 148 -19.03 -6.59 6.01
CA SER A 148 -18.38 -6.11 7.23
C SER A 148 -19.12 -4.86 7.68
N ALA A 149 -19.87 -4.98 8.79
CA ALA A 149 -20.59 -3.86 9.36
C ALA A 149 -19.60 -2.72 9.58
N ALA A 150 -20.02 -1.48 9.30
CA ALA A 150 -19.21 -0.31 9.60
C ALA A 150 -18.73 -0.41 11.06
N PRO A 151 -17.43 -0.23 11.34
CA PRO A 151 -16.87 -0.45 12.67
C PRO A 151 -17.63 0.35 13.72
N GLN A 152 -18.11 -0.33 14.77
CA GLN A 152 -18.80 0.32 15.88
C GLN A 152 -17.79 1.19 16.65
N PRO A 153 -18.01 2.50 16.76
CA PRO A 153 -17.09 3.37 17.51
C PRO A 153 -17.06 2.93 18.98
N GLY A 154 -15.89 2.50 19.46
CA GLY A 154 -15.65 2.30 20.89
C GLY A 154 -15.21 0.91 21.33
N SER A 155 -14.84 -0.01 20.43
CA SER A 155 -14.18 -1.23 20.89
C SER A 155 -12.73 -0.91 21.34
N PRO A 156 -12.20 -1.54 22.40
CA PRO A 156 -10.81 -1.32 22.84
C PRO A 156 -9.77 -1.58 21.74
N LYS A 157 -10.11 -2.43 20.76
CA LYS A 157 -9.28 -2.73 19.59
C LYS A 157 -9.19 -1.55 18.63
N ASP A 158 -10.29 -0.82 18.48
CA ASP A 158 -10.33 0.41 17.68
C ASP A 158 -9.49 1.50 18.32
N GLU A 159 -9.48 1.58 19.65
CA GLU A 159 -8.68 2.58 20.37
C GLU A 159 -7.17 2.39 20.15
N LEU A 160 -6.66 1.15 20.25
CA LEU A 160 -5.25 0.86 19.98
C LEU A 160 -4.86 1.20 18.54
N SER A 161 -5.71 0.82 17.59
CA SER A 161 -5.50 1.10 16.16
C SER A 161 -5.52 2.60 15.88
N GLN A 162 -6.48 3.33 16.47
CA GLN A 162 -6.59 4.79 16.35
C GLN A 162 -5.37 5.50 16.94
N ARG A 163 -4.94 5.13 18.16
CA ARG A 163 -3.74 5.70 18.79
C ARG A 163 -2.49 5.47 17.93
N TYR A 164 -2.32 4.26 17.40
CA TYR A 164 -1.19 3.95 16.53
C TYR A 164 -1.26 4.73 15.19
N LEU A 165 -2.43 4.79 14.55
CA LEU A 165 -2.61 5.57 13.32
C LEU A 165 -2.41 7.07 13.53
N ALA A 166 -2.75 7.60 14.70
CA ALA A 166 -2.46 8.99 15.07
C ALA A 166 -0.94 9.24 15.16
N ALA A 167 -0.18 8.29 15.72
CA ALA A 167 1.28 8.37 15.75
C ALA A 167 1.89 8.28 14.35
N VAL A 168 1.41 7.37 13.50
CA VAL A 168 1.81 7.30 12.09
C VAL A 168 1.53 8.62 11.37
N THR A 169 0.34 9.19 11.56
CA THR A 169 -0.04 10.50 11.00
C THR A 169 0.95 11.59 11.44
N HIS A 170 1.29 11.63 12.73
CA HIS A 170 2.28 12.58 13.25
C HIS A 170 3.66 12.42 12.59
N HIS A 171 4.12 11.17 12.40
CA HIS A 171 5.38 10.90 11.70
C HIS A 171 5.34 11.31 10.22
N MET A 172 4.24 11.06 9.51
CA MET A 172 4.02 11.51 8.13
C MET A 172 4.04 13.04 8.04
N MET A 173 3.36 13.74 8.96
CA MET A 173 3.37 15.21 9.03
C MET A 173 4.78 15.76 9.26
N ARG A 174 5.54 15.14 10.17
CA ARG A 174 6.93 15.54 10.45
C ARG A 174 7.82 15.40 9.22
N GLY A 175 7.62 14.34 8.44
CA GLY A 175 8.29 14.16 7.15
C GLY A 175 7.64 14.90 5.97
N GLN A 176 6.73 15.85 6.24
CA GLN A 176 6.10 16.72 5.24
C GLN A 176 5.37 15.95 4.12
N LEU A 177 4.82 14.77 4.43
CA LEU A 177 3.99 14.04 3.48
C LEU A 177 2.60 14.68 3.40
N GLN A 178 2.02 14.70 2.20
CA GLN A 178 0.62 15.03 1.97
C GLN A 178 -0.24 13.86 2.42
N ILE A 179 -1.03 14.07 3.47
CA ILE A 179 -1.81 13.03 4.11
C ILE A 179 -3.25 13.06 3.61
N SER A 180 -3.79 11.90 3.27
CA SER A 180 -5.18 11.70 2.87
C SER A 180 -5.69 10.34 3.35
N GLN A 181 -6.99 10.11 3.27
CA GLN A 181 -7.59 8.78 3.41
C GLN A 181 -8.27 8.42 2.10
N ASN A 182 -8.02 7.21 1.60
CA ASN A 182 -8.61 6.74 0.36
C ASN A 182 -8.67 5.21 0.31
N TRP A 183 -9.39 4.68 -0.67
CA TRP A 183 -9.42 3.26 -0.99
C TRP A 183 -8.14 2.82 -1.71
N LEU A 184 -7.51 1.77 -1.17
CA LEU A 184 -6.36 1.06 -1.73
C LEU A 184 -6.82 -0.34 -2.16
N GLY A 185 -7.43 -0.42 -3.33
CA GLY A 185 -8.19 -1.61 -3.73
C GLY A 185 -9.43 -1.75 -2.84
N PRO A 186 -9.65 -2.90 -2.19
CA PRO A 186 -10.83 -3.13 -1.34
C PRO A 186 -10.65 -2.61 0.10
N LEU A 187 -9.54 -1.95 0.42
CA LEU A 187 -9.21 -1.55 1.78
C LEU A 187 -9.21 -0.03 1.94
N TRP A 188 -9.87 0.49 2.97
CA TRP A 188 -9.77 1.90 3.36
C TRP A 188 -8.47 2.12 4.14
N GLY A 189 -7.71 3.16 3.82
CA GLY A 189 -6.40 3.37 4.43
C GLY A 189 -6.00 4.84 4.54
N LEU A 190 -5.05 5.07 5.44
CA LEU A 190 -4.30 6.30 5.58
C LEU A 190 -3.16 6.31 4.55
N ILE A 191 -3.01 7.39 3.82
CA ILE A 191 -2.02 7.54 2.75
C ILE A 191 -1.22 8.82 2.99
N GLY A 192 0.10 8.72 3.06
CA GLY A 192 1.02 9.84 3.00
C GLY A 192 1.82 9.81 1.69
N VAL A 193 1.80 10.90 0.91
CA VAL A 193 2.55 11.02 -0.35
C VAL A 193 3.56 12.15 -0.27
N GLY A 194 4.78 11.94 -0.74
CA GLY A 194 5.78 12.99 -0.87
C GLY A 194 6.99 12.55 -1.70
N SER A 195 7.92 13.46 -1.96
CA SER A 195 9.13 13.15 -2.75
C SER A 195 10.31 12.76 -1.85
N VAL A 196 11.03 11.68 -2.22
CA VAL A 196 12.25 11.25 -1.50
C VAL A 196 13.51 11.79 -2.17
N ILE A 197 13.48 11.88 -3.50
CA ILE A 197 14.54 12.52 -4.29
C ILE A 197 13.87 13.60 -5.13
N ALA A 198 13.96 14.84 -4.66
CA ALA A 198 13.42 16.01 -5.35
C ALA A 198 14.40 16.57 -6.40
N ASN A 199 15.06 15.68 -7.17
CA ASN A 199 15.90 16.14 -8.28
C ASN A 199 15.05 16.31 -9.54
N ALA A 200 15.22 17.43 -10.25
CA ALA A 200 14.39 17.83 -11.39
C ALA A 200 14.39 16.82 -12.55
N LEU A 201 15.40 15.97 -12.63
CA LEU A 201 15.60 15.03 -13.74
C LEU A 201 14.83 13.71 -13.58
N ASN A 202 14.60 13.25 -12.34
CA ASN A 202 13.88 12.00 -12.09
C ASN A 202 13.31 12.01 -10.65
N PRO A 203 12.17 12.68 -10.42
CA PRO A 203 11.55 12.70 -9.12
C PRO A 203 11.12 11.28 -8.74
N ILE A 204 11.52 10.85 -7.54
CA ILE A 204 11.04 9.60 -6.95
C ILE A 204 10.02 9.94 -5.88
N GLU A 205 8.78 9.60 -6.17
CA GLU A 205 7.66 9.72 -5.24
C GLU A 205 7.69 8.56 -4.24
N LEU A 206 7.32 8.84 -3.00
CA LEU A 206 7.11 7.89 -1.92
C LEU A 206 5.64 7.93 -1.51
N ALA A 207 5.02 6.75 -1.48
CA ALA A 207 3.71 6.52 -0.90
C ALA A 207 3.81 5.66 0.36
N VAL A 208 3.43 6.19 1.51
CA VAL A 208 3.26 5.42 2.74
C VAL A 208 1.78 5.12 2.91
N CYS A 209 1.42 3.86 2.73
CA CYS A 209 0.03 3.39 2.75
C CYS A 209 -0.18 2.49 3.96
N VAL A 210 -1.10 2.86 4.85
CA VAL A 210 -1.36 2.17 6.11
C VAL A 210 -2.84 1.85 6.24
N THR A 211 -3.16 0.58 6.42
CA THR A 211 -4.54 0.12 6.63
C THR A 211 -4.64 -0.62 7.96
N ALA A 212 -5.67 -0.31 8.75
CA ALA A 212 -6.03 -1.06 9.94
C ALA A 212 -7.02 -2.18 9.59
N LEU A 213 -6.81 -3.36 10.16
CA LEU A 213 -7.65 -4.54 10.02
C LEU A 213 -7.93 -5.15 11.40
N ASP A 214 -9.02 -5.90 11.53
CA ASP A 214 -9.31 -6.68 12.75
C ASP A 214 -8.36 -7.87 12.94
N GLU A 215 -7.86 -8.41 11.83
CA GLU A 215 -6.94 -9.53 11.77
C GLU A 215 -6.14 -9.49 10.46
N ILE A 216 -4.83 -9.74 10.55
CA ILE A 216 -3.95 -9.85 9.39
C ILE A 216 -3.76 -11.32 9.01
N THR A 217 -4.24 -11.67 7.82
CA THR A 217 -4.07 -12.98 7.21
C THR A 217 -2.91 -12.99 6.20
N PRO A 218 -2.37 -14.17 5.83
CA PRO A 218 -1.34 -14.27 4.79
C PRO A 218 -1.79 -13.70 3.45
N ASP A 219 -3.07 -13.88 3.09
CA ASP A 219 -3.62 -13.37 1.84
C ASP A 219 -3.66 -11.84 1.80
N ALA A 220 -4.00 -11.19 2.92
CA ALA A 220 -3.95 -9.74 3.03
C ALA A 220 -2.51 -9.21 2.82
N VAL A 221 -1.52 -9.84 3.45
CA VAL A 221 -0.09 -9.49 3.26
C VAL A 221 0.36 -9.69 1.81
N ASN A 222 -0.17 -10.71 1.13
CA ASN A 222 0.16 -11.03 -0.26
C ASN A 222 -0.52 -10.11 -1.30
N ALA A 223 -1.73 -9.63 -0.99
CA ALA A 223 -2.56 -8.85 -1.89
C ALA A 223 -2.30 -7.34 -1.74
N PHE A 224 -2.22 -6.83 -0.50
CA PHE A 224 -2.16 -5.40 -0.22
C PHE A 224 -1.01 -4.66 -0.93
N PRO A 225 0.23 -5.18 -1.00
CA PRO A 225 1.31 -4.53 -1.74
C PRO A 225 1.01 -4.30 -3.22
N ARG A 226 0.16 -5.14 -3.85
CA ARG A 226 -0.26 -4.96 -5.24
C ARG A 226 -1.22 -3.78 -5.40
N HIS A 227 -2.10 -3.55 -4.43
CA HIS A 227 -2.97 -2.38 -4.42
C HIS A 227 -2.16 -1.10 -4.21
N VAL A 228 -1.18 -1.13 -3.31
CA VAL A 228 -0.25 -0.02 -3.10
C VAL A 228 0.62 0.23 -4.33
N ASP A 229 1.08 -0.81 -5.03
CA ASP A 229 1.79 -0.66 -6.31
C ASP A 229 0.93 -0.03 -7.41
N ALA A 230 -0.33 -0.47 -7.52
CA ALA A 230 -1.30 0.13 -8.44
C ALA A 230 -1.53 1.62 -8.13
N PHE A 231 -1.67 1.98 -6.85
CA PHE A 231 -1.77 3.37 -6.41
C PHE A 231 -0.48 4.16 -6.68
N ALA A 232 0.69 3.62 -6.32
CA ALA A 232 1.98 4.28 -6.54
C ALA A 232 2.25 4.59 -8.03
N LYS A 233 1.71 3.77 -8.95
CA LYS A 233 1.75 4.05 -10.39
C LYS A 233 0.92 5.25 -10.81
N THR A 234 -0.20 5.53 -10.15
CA THR A 234 -1.02 6.72 -10.47
C THR A 234 -0.33 8.01 -10.03
N LEU A 235 0.57 7.92 -9.04
CA LEU A 235 1.39 9.04 -8.59
C LEU A 235 2.55 9.39 -9.54
N ARG A 236 2.97 8.44 -10.40
CA ARG A 236 4.07 8.68 -11.33
C ARG A 236 3.67 9.80 -12.29
N ARG A 237 4.18 11.00 -12.04
CA ARG A 237 4.08 12.11 -13.00
C ARG A 237 4.70 11.66 -14.32
N GLN A 238 4.06 11.98 -15.44
CA GLN A 238 4.69 11.85 -16.75
C GLN A 238 5.90 12.78 -16.76
N SER A 239 7.10 12.21 -16.63
CA SER A 239 8.35 12.94 -16.81
C SER A 239 8.44 13.39 -18.27
N ALA A 240 8.89 14.62 -18.48
CA ALA A 240 9.09 15.21 -19.81
C ALA A 240 10.17 14.48 -20.65
N PHE A 241 10.96 13.59 -20.05
CA PHE A 241 12.15 12.99 -20.68
C PHE A 241 12.03 11.49 -21.02
N ILE A 242 10.82 10.98 -21.36
CA ILE A 242 10.56 9.58 -21.82
C ILE A 242 10.87 8.49 -20.77
N VAL A 243 11.77 8.73 -19.82
CA VAL A 243 12.08 7.87 -18.69
C VAL A 243 11.03 8.09 -17.60
N LYS A 244 10.10 7.15 -17.47
CA LYS A 244 9.08 7.17 -16.40
C LYS A 244 9.78 7.18 -15.04
N GLY A 245 9.40 8.13 -14.20
CA GLY A 245 9.94 8.24 -12.84
C GLY A 245 9.69 6.98 -12.00
N GLY A 246 10.55 6.77 -11.01
CA GLY A 246 10.39 5.69 -10.04
C GLY A 246 9.31 6.01 -9.01
N ALA A 247 8.65 5.00 -8.47
CA ALA A 247 7.77 5.15 -7.31
C ALA A 247 8.16 4.17 -6.20
N PHE A 248 8.37 4.69 -5.01
CA PHE A 248 8.58 3.91 -3.80
C PHE A 248 7.29 3.82 -3.01
N GLY A 249 7.08 2.70 -2.34
CA GLY A 249 5.92 2.55 -1.47
C GLY A 249 6.21 1.72 -0.23
N VAL A 250 5.51 2.05 0.84
CA VAL A 250 5.44 1.27 2.07
C VAL A 250 4.00 0.80 2.19
N ALA A 251 3.79 -0.52 2.22
CA ALA A 251 2.48 -1.13 2.36
C ALA A 251 2.35 -1.74 3.75
N ALA A 252 1.80 -0.98 4.70
CA ALA A 252 1.69 -1.39 6.09
C ALA A 252 0.26 -1.85 6.44
N LEU A 253 0.15 -3.05 6.99
CA LEU A 253 -1.07 -3.55 7.62
C LEU A 253 -0.93 -3.46 9.13
N VAL A 254 -1.94 -2.94 9.81
CA VAL A 254 -1.98 -2.77 11.26
C VAL A 254 -3.14 -3.58 11.82
N ALA A 255 -2.90 -4.43 12.81
CA ALA A 255 -3.98 -5.16 13.47
C ALA A 255 -3.63 -5.57 14.91
N PRO A 256 -4.63 -5.78 15.77
CA PRO A 256 -4.45 -6.38 17.08
C PRO A 256 -4.20 -7.89 17.03
N ARG A 257 -4.53 -8.55 15.92
CA ARG A 257 -4.32 -9.99 15.72
C ARG A 257 -3.60 -10.23 14.41
N VAL A 258 -2.53 -11.02 14.45
CA VAL A 258 -1.74 -11.36 13.28
C VAL A 258 -1.56 -12.86 13.24
N HIS A 259 -1.94 -13.47 12.11
CA HIS A 259 -1.71 -14.89 11.91
C HIS A 259 -0.20 -15.16 11.80
N PRO A 260 0.37 -16.18 12.47
CA PRO A 260 1.81 -16.46 12.39
C PRO A 260 2.32 -16.67 10.96
N ALA A 261 1.50 -17.33 10.12
CA ALA A 261 1.79 -17.50 8.69
C ALA A 261 1.82 -16.16 7.91
N ALA A 262 1.13 -15.12 8.39
CA ALA A 262 1.18 -13.81 7.77
C ALA A 262 2.54 -13.14 7.96
N LEU A 263 3.17 -13.32 9.15
CA LEU A 263 4.52 -12.84 9.42
C LEU A 263 5.56 -13.49 8.49
N GLN A 264 5.40 -14.78 8.22
CA GLN A 264 6.25 -15.50 7.26
C GLN A 264 6.04 -15.04 5.81
N ALA A 265 4.85 -14.52 5.49
CA ALA A 265 4.53 -13.98 4.17
C ALA A 265 5.11 -12.57 3.93
N VAL A 266 5.56 -11.87 4.97
CA VAL A 266 6.14 -10.50 4.89
C VAL A 266 7.49 -10.54 4.17
N THR A 267 7.42 -10.52 2.85
CA THR A 267 8.58 -10.64 1.96
C THR A 267 8.51 -9.58 0.86
N ASN A 268 9.64 -8.96 0.55
CA ASN A 268 9.78 -8.08 -0.60
C ASN A 268 9.63 -8.93 -1.85
N ARG A 269 8.81 -8.45 -2.79
CA ARG A 269 8.58 -9.08 -4.08
C ARG A 269 8.99 -8.13 -5.18
N PRO A 270 9.58 -8.63 -6.28
CA PRO A 270 9.73 -7.81 -7.47
C PRO A 270 8.33 -7.39 -7.93
N MET A 271 8.09 -6.09 -7.91
CA MET A 271 6.87 -5.49 -8.46
C MET A 271 7.15 -5.03 -9.89
N SER A 272 6.18 -4.36 -10.50
CA SER A 272 6.34 -3.86 -11.87
C SER A 272 7.53 -2.94 -12.05
N PHE A 273 7.99 -2.82 -13.29
CA PHE A 273 9.12 -1.96 -13.64
C PHE A 273 8.97 -0.52 -13.11
N GLY A 274 10.00 -0.06 -12.39
CA GLY A 274 10.07 1.29 -11.83
C GLY A 274 9.30 1.50 -10.52
N SER A 275 8.81 0.45 -9.83
CA SER A 275 8.29 0.58 -8.47
C SER A 275 8.92 -0.39 -7.49
N VAL A 276 9.09 0.09 -6.26
CA VAL A 276 9.63 -0.69 -5.14
C VAL A 276 8.68 -0.53 -3.96
N ILE A 277 7.97 -1.60 -3.61
CA ILE A 277 7.02 -1.62 -2.51
C ILE A 277 7.54 -2.52 -1.40
N VAL A 278 7.73 -1.96 -0.21
CA VAL A 278 8.14 -2.70 1.00
C VAL A 278 6.90 -3.01 1.83
N PRO A 279 6.52 -4.30 1.98
CA PRO A 279 5.47 -4.67 2.90
C PRO A 279 5.93 -4.59 4.35
N ALA A 280 5.01 -4.17 5.21
CA ALA A 280 5.17 -4.15 6.66
C ALA A 280 3.90 -4.65 7.35
N VAL A 281 4.08 -5.32 8.48
CA VAL A 281 3.01 -5.75 9.38
C VAL A 281 3.27 -5.18 10.75
N VAL A 282 2.26 -4.50 11.29
CA VAL A 282 2.27 -3.94 12.62
C VAL A 282 1.34 -4.78 13.48
N ASP A 283 1.94 -5.59 14.34
CA ASP A 283 1.20 -6.39 15.31
C ASP A 283 1.03 -5.56 16.59
N LEU A 284 -0.18 -5.05 16.81
CA LEU A 284 -0.49 -4.27 18.01
C LEU A 284 -0.64 -5.15 19.26
N GLY A 285 -0.95 -6.44 19.09
CA GLY A 285 -1.09 -7.41 20.18
C GLY A 285 0.26 -7.77 20.79
N THR A 286 1.27 -8.03 19.96
CA THR A 286 2.65 -8.29 20.41
C THR A 286 3.52 -7.03 20.45
N ARG A 287 2.97 -5.90 19.98
CA ARG A 287 3.62 -4.58 19.91
C ARG A 287 4.90 -4.57 19.08
N GLN A 288 4.92 -5.32 17.99
CA GLN A 288 6.06 -5.45 17.09
C GLN A 288 5.78 -4.92 15.70
N LEU A 289 6.80 -4.30 15.10
CA LEU A 289 6.84 -3.92 13.70
C LEU A 289 7.68 -4.93 12.91
N HIS A 290 7.06 -5.61 11.96
CA HIS A 290 7.72 -6.54 11.04
C HIS A 290 7.81 -5.91 9.65
N VAL A 291 9.02 -5.57 9.22
CA VAL A 291 9.29 -5.03 7.88
C VAL A 291 10.01 -6.10 7.06
N ALA A 292 9.59 -6.30 5.81
CA ALA A 292 10.22 -7.28 4.93
C ALA A 292 11.73 -7.06 4.79
N SER A 293 12.50 -8.09 5.14
CA SER A 293 13.96 -8.04 5.27
C SER A 293 14.71 -8.64 4.09
N ASN A 294 14.07 -9.53 3.31
CA ASN A 294 14.69 -10.13 2.12
C ASN A 294 14.91 -9.05 1.06
N THR A 295 16.12 -8.91 0.55
CA THR A 295 16.42 -7.91 -0.49
C THR A 295 16.70 -8.65 -1.80
N PRO A 296 15.94 -8.40 -2.89
CA PRO A 296 16.31 -8.90 -4.20
C PRO A 296 17.71 -8.40 -4.59
N PHE A 297 18.51 -9.25 -5.24
CA PHE A 297 19.89 -8.91 -5.63
C PHE A 297 19.95 -7.66 -6.52
N VAL A 298 18.96 -7.49 -7.40
CA VAL A 298 18.83 -6.30 -8.25
C VAL A 298 18.15 -5.18 -7.46
N GLY A 299 18.85 -4.04 -7.33
CA GLY A 299 18.31 -2.84 -6.68
C GLY A 299 18.50 -2.76 -5.17
N MET A 300 19.50 -3.45 -4.60
CA MET A 300 19.74 -3.48 -3.14
C MET A 300 19.74 -2.09 -2.47
N ALA A 301 20.39 -1.09 -3.08
CA ALA A 301 20.43 0.27 -2.54
C ALA A 301 19.02 0.89 -2.45
N THR A 302 18.21 0.70 -3.49
CA THR A 302 16.83 1.19 -3.57
C THR A 302 15.96 0.56 -2.48
N TRP A 303 16.01 -0.76 -2.33
CA TRP A 303 15.27 -1.47 -1.29
C TRP A 303 15.69 -1.06 0.13
N GLY A 304 16.99 -0.82 0.36
CA GLY A 304 17.51 -0.30 1.62
C GLY A 304 16.95 1.09 1.95
N ALA A 305 16.90 1.98 0.96
CA ALA A 305 16.34 3.32 1.13
C ALA A 305 14.84 3.27 1.49
N VAL A 306 14.03 2.49 0.76
CA VAL A 306 12.59 2.37 1.05
C VAL A 306 12.34 1.73 2.42
N ARG A 307 13.13 0.72 2.81
CA ARG A 307 13.06 0.11 4.15
C ARG A 307 13.40 1.12 5.25
N SER A 308 14.39 1.99 5.01
CA SER A 308 14.71 3.08 5.92
C SER A 308 13.52 4.03 6.07
N GLN A 309 12.84 4.39 4.97
CA GLN A 309 11.63 5.21 5.01
C GLN A 309 10.50 4.53 5.79
N ALA A 310 10.29 3.22 5.60
CA ALA A 310 9.30 2.47 6.37
C ALA A 310 9.52 2.62 7.89
N ARG A 311 10.77 2.56 8.36
CA ARG A 311 11.11 2.73 9.79
C ARG A 311 11.00 4.18 10.28
N ILE A 312 11.11 5.16 9.39
CA ILE A 312 10.91 6.59 9.72
C ILE A 312 9.43 6.88 9.97
N TYR A 313 8.55 6.33 9.12
CA TYR A 313 7.11 6.64 9.15
C TYR A 313 6.26 5.66 9.96
N LEU A 314 6.74 4.45 10.21
CA LEU A 314 6.08 3.44 11.06
C LEU A 314 6.83 3.37 12.39
N PRO A 315 6.38 4.08 13.43
CA PRO A 315 7.00 3.99 14.75
C PRO A 315 6.82 2.59 15.35
N GLU A 316 7.75 2.18 16.22
CA GLU A 316 7.61 0.92 16.95
C GLU A 316 6.36 0.94 17.84
N PRO A 317 5.42 -0.03 17.74
CA PRO A 317 4.17 0.00 18.49
C PRO A 317 4.37 0.05 20.00
N ARG A 318 5.40 -0.63 20.52
CA ARG A 318 5.79 -0.57 21.93
C ARG A 318 6.13 0.86 22.42
N ALA A 319 6.68 1.70 21.55
CA ALA A 319 7.02 3.08 21.91
C ALA A 319 5.78 3.98 21.94
N VAL A 320 4.76 3.64 21.17
CA VAL A 320 3.52 4.43 21.05
C VAL A 320 2.47 4.01 22.08
N LEU A 321 2.37 2.71 22.36
CA LEU A 321 1.27 2.13 23.14
C LEU A 321 1.64 1.79 24.59
N GLY A 322 2.91 1.95 24.99
CA GLY A 322 3.44 1.63 26.32
C GLY A 322 3.54 0.14 26.55
#